data_AF-A0AAE0APC2-F1
#
_entry.id   AF-A0AAE0APC2-F1
#
_cell.length_a   1.000
_cell.length_b   1.000
_cell.length_c   1.000
_cell.angle_alpha   90.00
_cell.angle_beta   90.00
_cell.angle_gamma   90.00
#
_symmetry.space_group_name_H-M   'P 1'
#
loop_
_entity.id
_entity.type
_entity.pdbx_description
1 polymer ?
#
loop_
_entity_poly.entity_id
_entity_poly.type
_entity_poly.pdbx_seq_one_letter_code
_entity_poly.pdbx_strand_id
1 'polypeptide(L)'
;MEGSSLKEAFPKIFVLAMDKVGCIRNFGRREGSEWKWEITLRRNLFDWEIEQWKCFSDSLMIIKVIDTVSDSVSWDHDSSGQFSVKSFRKCMEDGHDQGEFVFKEVWLGICPPNIELFVWQLLHGRVLVREMLSRLGIPAGANLECPFCQDNGESIDHILLQCRQIWTLW
;
A
#
# COMPACT_ATOMS: atom_id res chain seq x y z
N MET A 1 -2.85 -11.68 -16.67
CA MET A 1 -3.07 -11.72 -15.21
C MET A 1 -3.45 -10.32 -14.82
N GLU A 2 -4.73 -10.09 -14.54
CA GLU A 2 -5.21 -8.80 -14.04
C GLU A 2 -4.57 -8.52 -12.69
N GLY A 3 -3.71 -7.49 -12.62
CA GLY A 3 -3.35 -6.65 -11.47
C GLY A 3 -3.01 -7.27 -10.09
N SER A 4 -3.08 -8.58 -9.92
CA SER A 4 -2.96 -9.27 -8.64
C SER A 4 -1.54 -9.81 -8.49
N SER A 5 -0.98 -9.59 -7.31
CA SER A 5 0.36 -10.06 -6.99
C SER A 5 0.42 -11.61 -6.96
N LEU A 6 1.59 -12.20 -7.21
CA LEU A 6 1.77 -13.66 -7.09
C LEU A 6 1.39 -14.18 -5.69
N LYS A 7 1.53 -13.35 -4.66
CA LYS A 7 1.11 -13.65 -3.29
C LYS A 7 -0.41 -13.85 -3.19
N GLU A 8 -1.18 -13.01 -3.86
CA GLU A 8 -2.65 -13.06 -3.85
C GLU A 8 -3.19 -14.15 -4.77
N ALA A 9 -2.56 -14.36 -5.92
CA ALA A 9 -2.92 -15.42 -6.86
C ALA A 9 -2.59 -16.82 -6.32
N PHE A 10 -1.47 -16.96 -5.59
CA PHE A 10 -0.95 -18.26 -5.13
C PHE A 10 -0.66 -18.30 -3.61
N PRO A 11 -1.65 -18.06 -2.74
CA PRO A 11 -1.44 -17.88 -1.31
C PRO A 11 -0.87 -19.11 -0.60
N LYS A 12 -1.24 -20.35 -1.01
CA LYS A 12 -0.69 -21.56 -0.38
C LYS A 12 0.80 -21.70 -0.69
N ILE A 13 1.20 -21.38 -1.92
CA ILE A 13 2.62 -21.41 -2.32
C ILE A 13 3.39 -20.30 -1.59
N PHE A 14 2.85 -19.08 -1.53
CA PHE A 14 3.48 -17.97 -0.82
C PHE A 14 3.69 -18.24 0.67
N VAL A 15 2.74 -18.90 1.34
CA VAL A 15 2.90 -19.30 2.75
C VAL A 15 4.06 -20.29 2.94
N LEU A 16 4.33 -21.13 1.93
CA LEU A 16 5.39 -22.14 1.96
C LEU A 16 6.75 -21.65 1.47
N ALA A 17 6.81 -20.53 0.74
CA ALA A 17 8.05 -19.95 0.26
C ALA A 17 9.01 -19.63 1.41
N MET A 18 10.27 -20.05 1.26
CA MET A 18 11.34 -19.77 2.23
C MET A 18 11.70 -18.29 2.27
N ASP A 19 11.81 -17.67 1.09
CA ASP A 19 12.05 -16.24 0.93
C ASP A 19 10.79 -15.59 0.34
N LYS A 20 10.32 -14.52 0.99
CA LYS A 20 9.11 -13.76 0.65
C LYS A 20 9.40 -12.33 0.18
N VAL A 21 10.66 -11.91 0.25
CA VAL A 21 11.11 -10.52 0.01
C VAL A 21 12.33 -10.44 -0.90
N GLY A 22 12.78 -11.57 -1.46
CA GLY A 22 13.90 -11.62 -2.40
C GLY A 22 13.62 -10.95 -3.75
N CYS A 23 14.70 -10.58 -4.45
CA CYS A 23 14.62 -10.14 -5.85
C CYS A 23 14.56 -11.35 -6.79
N ILE A 24 14.09 -11.16 -8.03
CA ILE A 24 13.95 -12.24 -9.04
C ILE A 24 15.24 -13.04 -9.20
N ARG A 25 16.41 -12.39 -9.12
CA ARG A 25 17.72 -13.03 -9.21
C ARG A 25 17.96 -14.11 -8.15
N ASN A 26 17.34 -14.00 -6.98
CA ASN A 26 17.49 -14.97 -5.89
C ASN A 26 16.66 -16.25 -6.11
N PHE A 27 15.73 -16.22 -7.06
CA PHE A 27 14.74 -17.29 -7.29
C PHE A 27 15.02 -18.09 -8.56
N GLY A 28 16.25 -18.05 -9.05
CA GLY A 28 16.63 -18.81 -10.23
C GLY A 28 18.06 -18.55 -10.67
N ARG A 29 18.46 -19.27 -11.71
CA ARG A 29 19.76 -19.10 -12.36
C ARG A 29 19.61 -19.14 -13.86
N ARG A 30 20.54 -18.49 -14.55
CA ARG A 30 20.60 -18.57 -16.02
C ARG A 30 21.37 -19.82 -16.43
N GLU A 31 20.69 -20.71 -17.16
CA GLU A 31 21.30 -21.88 -17.80
C GLU A 31 21.28 -21.64 -19.32
N GLY A 32 22.40 -21.17 -19.87
CA GLY A 32 22.50 -20.81 -21.29
C GLY A 32 21.66 -19.59 -21.65
N SER A 33 20.75 -19.73 -22.62
CA SER A 33 19.84 -18.67 -23.06
C SER A 33 18.57 -18.56 -22.21
N GLU A 34 18.30 -19.52 -21.33
CA GLU A 34 17.03 -19.61 -20.60
C GLU A 34 17.21 -19.34 -19.10
N TRP A 35 16.17 -18.74 -18.51
CA TRP A 35 16.08 -18.57 -17.07
C TRP A 35 15.42 -19.78 -16.44
N LYS A 36 16.07 -20.37 -15.44
CA LYS A 36 15.56 -21.51 -14.70
C LYS A 36 15.16 -21.08 -13.30
N TRP A 37 13.87 -21.19 -13.00
CA TRP A 37 13.33 -20.88 -11.68
C TRP A 37 13.74 -21.94 -10.65
N GLU A 38 14.22 -21.48 -9.50
CA GLU A 38 14.61 -22.28 -8.34
C GLU A 38 13.87 -21.77 -7.11
N ILE A 39 12.63 -22.25 -6.93
CA ILE A 39 11.77 -21.83 -5.82
C ILE A 39 11.88 -22.84 -4.68
N THR A 40 12.42 -22.40 -3.54
CA THR A 40 12.58 -23.26 -2.37
C THR A 40 11.40 -23.12 -1.42
N LEU A 41 10.78 -24.26 -1.09
CA LEU A 41 9.68 -24.35 -0.13
C LEU A 41 10.18 -24.92 1.20
N ARG A 42 9.58 -24.47 2.31
CA ARG A 42 9.94 -24.92 3.66
C ARG A 42 9.60 -26.38 3.96
N ARG A 43 8.72 -26.98 3.17
CA ARG A 43 8.30 -28.39 3.26
C ARG A 43 7.79 -28.88 1.90
N ASN A 44 7.64 -30.20 1.77
CA ASN A 44 6.99 -30.81 0.62
C ASN A 44 5.52 -30.37 0.51
N LEU A 45 5.02 -30.32 -0.73
CA LEU A 45 3.64 -30.02 -1.06
C LEU A 45 2.72 -31.17 -0.63
N PHE A 46 1.55 -30.83 -0.10
CA PHE A 46 0.46 -31.77 0.06
C PHE A 46 -0.41 -31.83 -1.20
N ASP A 47 -1.22 -32.88 -1.34
CA ASP A 47 -2.03 -33.12 -2.54
C ASP A 47 -2.91 -31.92 -2.92
N TRP A 48 -3.49 -31.23 -1.94
CA TRP A 48 -4.34 -30.04 -2.14
C TRP A 48 -3.57 -28.75 -2.47
N GLU A 49 -2.23 -28.78 -2.48
CA GLU A 49 -1.34 -27.66 -2.85
C GLU A 49 -0.73 -27.86 -4.25
N ILE A 50 -0.72 -29.10 -4.77
CA ILE A 50 -0.11 -29.47 -6.06
C ILE A 50 -0.74 -28.72 -7.23
N GLU A 51 -2.06 -28.58 -7.26
CA GLU A 51 -2.75 -27.88 -8.34
C GLU A 51 -2.34 -26.40 -8.39
N GLN A 52 -2.31 -25.73 -7.24
CA GLN A 52 -1.87 -24.33 -7.18
C GLN A 52 -0.39 -24.17 -7.55
N TRP A 53 0.46 -25.14 -7.20
CA TRP A 53 1.86 -25.16 -7.63
C TRP A 53 2.03 -25.28 -9.14
N LYS A 54 1.20 -26.10 -9.81
CA LYS A 54 1.21 -26.22 -11.27
C LYS A 54 0.86 -24.88 -11.91
N CYS A 55 -0.26 -24.27 -11.53
CA CYS A 55 -0.66 -22.97 -12.07
C CYS A 55 0.39 -21.87 -11.79
N PHE A 56 1.03 -21.89 -10.62
CA PHE A 56 2.13 -21.00 -10.29
C PHE A 56 3.35 -21.22 -11.20
N SER A 57 3.75 -22.48 -11.41
CA SER A 57 4.88 -22.84 -12.27
C SER A 57 4.63 -22.44 -13.73
N ASP A 58 3.42 -22.69 -14.23
CA ASP A 58 3.01 -22.29 -15.59
C ASP A 58 3.06 -20.76 -15.74
N SER A 59 2.63 -20.04 -14.70
CA SER A 59 2.71 -18.57 -14.66
C SER A 59 4.16 -18.07 -14.74
N LEU A 60 5.08 -18.72 -14.02
CA LEU A 60 6.50 -18.39 -14.06
C LEU A 60 7.15 -18.69 -15.43
N MET A 61 6.70 -19.74 -16.13
CA MET A 61 7.23 -20.10 -17.46
C MET A 61 6.89 -19.05 -18.54
N ILE A 62 5.82 -18.28 -18.36
CA ILE A 62 5.44 -17.19 -19.28
C ILE A 62 6.39 -15.98 -19.11
N ILE A 63 6.99 -15.82 -17.93
CA ILE A 63 7.84 -14.66 -17.60
C ILE A 63 9.22 -14.83 -18.25
N LYS A 64 9.58 -13.88 -19.12
CA LYS A 64 10.92 -13.78 -19.70
C LYS A 64 11.78 -12.86 -18.84
N VAL A 65 12.71 -13.45 -18.10
CA VAL A 65 13.69 -12.68 -17.32
C VAL A 65 14.80 -12.19 -18.24
N ILE A 66 14.96 -10.87 -18.31
CA ILE A 66 16.01 -10.19 -19.09
C ILE A 66 17.00 -9.60 -18.07
N ASP A 67 18.20 -10.15 -18.00
CA ASP A 67 19.26 -9.73 -17.09
C ASP A 67 20.24 -8.72 -17.71
N THR A 68 20.11 -8.43 -19.00
CA THR A 68 20.98 -7.50 -19.74
C THR A 68 20.53 -6.05 -19.62
N VAL A 69 19.38 -5.79 -19.00
CA VAL A 69 18.80 -4.45 -18.84
C VAL A 69 18.65 -4.17 -17.36
N SER A 70 18.98 -2.95 -16.95
CA SER A 70 18.73 -2.50 -15.57
C SER A 70 17.25 -2.34 -15.30
N ASP A 71 16.82 -2.65 -14.07
CA ASP A 71 15.45 -2.45 -13.64
C ASP A 71 15.01 -0.99 -13.82
N SER A 72 13.79 -0.78 -14.31
CA SER A 72 13.18 0.53 -14.48
C SER A 72 11.74 0.53 -13.98
N VAL A 73 11.26 1.70 -13.58
CA VAL A 73 9.86 1.86 -13.16
C VAL A 73 9.00 2.02 -14.41
N SER A 74 7.97 1.18 -14.55
CA SER A 74 6.95 1.29 -15.58
C SER A 74 5.64 1.86 -15.04
N TRP A 75 4.92 2.57 -15.89
CA TRP A 75 3.58 3.07 -15.62
C TRP A 75 2.53 2.16 -16.27
N ASP A 76 1.77 1.45 -15.45
CA ASP A 76 0.85 0.40 -15.91
C ASP A 76 -0.40 0.94 -16.62
N HIS A 77 -0.75 2.22 -16.41
CA HIS A 77 -1.91 2.86 -17.04
C HIS A 77 -1.59 3.51 -18.40
N ASP A 78 -0.47 3.15 -19.03
CA ASP A 78 -0.15 3.50 -20.41
C ASP A 78 0.61 2.36 -21.10
N SER A 79 0.23 2.03 -22.33
CA SER A 79 0.87 0.94 -23.09
C SER A 79 2.34 1.19 -23.42
N SER A 80 2.80 2.44 -23.39
CA SER A 80 4.22 2.78 -23.54
C SER A 80 5.05 2.45 -22.28
N GLY A 81 4.39 2.16 -21.16
CA GLY A 81 5.02 2.02 -19.85
C GLY A 81 5.58 3.33 -19.29
N GLN A 82 5.34 4.47 -19.95
CA GLN A 82 5.85 5.77 -19.51
C GLN A 82 4.77 6.54 -18.75
N PHE A 83 5.20 7.19 -17.67
CA PHE A 83 4.34 8.08 -16.92
C PHE A 83 4.04 9.35 -17.74
N SER A 84 2.77 9.77 -17.73
CA SER A 84 2.38 11.09 -18.19
C SER A 84 1.29 11.66 -17.31
N VAL A 85 1.26 12.99 -17.16
CA VAL A 85 0.18 13.68 -16.43
C VAL A 85 -1.20 13.34 -17.02
N LYS A 86 -1.25 13.13 -18.35
CA LYS A 86 -2.48 12.78 -19.06
C LYS A 86 -2.99 11.38 -18.67
N SER A 87 -2.12 10.36 -18.70
CA SER A 87 -2.50 8.99 -18.33
C SER A 87 -2.82 8.88 -16.84
N PHE A 88 -2.11 9.61 -15.98
CA PHE A 88 -2.44 9.72 -14.56
C PHE A 88 -3.83 10.34 -14.32
N ARG A 89 -4.14 11.47 -14.97
CA ARG A 89 -5.45 12.12 -14.81
C ARG A 89 -6.60 11.23 -15.25
N LYS A 90 -6.44 10.54 -16.39
CA LYS A 90 -7.43 9.58 -16.86
C LYS A 90 -7.67 8.46 -15.84
N CYS A 91 -6.60 7.89 -15.28
CA CYS A 91 -6.69 6.89 -14.23
C CYS A 91 -7.43 7.39 -12.98
N MET A 92 -7.22 8.66 -12.60
CA MET A 92 -7.92 9.28 -11.48
C MET A 92 -9.41 9.45 -11.76
N GLU A 93 -9.76 9.92 -12.95
CA GLU A 93 -11.16 10.09 -13.39
C GLU A 93 -11.93 8.75 -13.39
N ASP A 94 -11.28 7.66 -13.80
CA ASP A 94 -11.88 6.31 -13.85
C ASP A 94 -12.02 5.65 -12.46
N GLY A 95 -11.32 6.14 -11.43
CA GLY A 95 -11.24 5.53 -10.08
C GLY A 95 -12.09 6.18 -8.98
N HIS A 96 -12.90 7.19 -9.31
CA HIS A 96 -13.64 7.99 -8.33
C HIS A 96 -15.07 7.46 -8.14
N ASP A 97 -15.34 6.76 -7.03
CA ASP A 97 -16.75 6.43 -6.70
C ASP A 97 -17.15 6.44 -5.21
N GLN A 98 -16.26 6.74 -4.25
CA GLN A 98 -16.68 6.70 -2.82
C GLN A 98 -16.24 7.90 -1.95
N GLY A 99 -15.16 8.61 -2.29
CA GLY A 99 -14.67 9.73 -1.46
C GLY A 99 -15.12 11.13 -1.90
N GLU A 100 -15.54 11.29 -3.15
CA GLU A 100 -15.66 12.62 -3.78
C GLU A 100 -16.79 13.49 -3.20
N PHE A 101 -17.82 12.87 -2.63
CA PHE A 101 -18.98 13.57 -2.05
C PHE A 101 -18.59 14.42 -0.84
N VAL A 102 -17.86 13.85 0.12
CA VAL A 102 -17.53 14.53 1.39
C VAL A 102 -16.55 15.68 1.16
N PHE A 103 -15.64 15.58 0.18
CA PHE A 103 -14.64 16.62 -0.08
C PHE A 103 -15.23 17.86 -0.80
N LYS A 104 -16.30 17.70 -1.58
CA LYS A 104 -16.98 18.83 -2.26
C LYS A 104 -17.71 19.73 -1.27
N GLU A 105 -18.17 19.18 -0.14
CA GLU A 105 -18.92 19.91 0.88
C GLU A 105 -18.04 20.71 1.86
N VAL A 106 -16.71 20.60 1.78
CA VAL A 106 -15.83 21.31 2.72
C VAL A 106 -15.83 22.83 2.47
N TRP A 107 -16.00 23.26 1.22
CA TRP A 107 -15.87 24.65 0.79
C TRP A 107 -17.23 25.33 0.57
N LEU A 108 -18.17 25.13 1.50
CA LEU A 108 -19.53 25.66 1.41
C LEU A 108 -19.66 27.11 1.90
N GLY A 109 -18.62 27.69 2.50
CA GLY A 109 -18.63 29.04 3.06
C GLY A 109 -19.47 29.17 4.35
N ILE A 110 -19.79 28.03 5.00
CA ILE A 110 -20.63 28.00 6.22
C ILE A 110 -19.82 28.41 7.45
N CYS A 111 -18.49 28.27 7.39
CA CYS A 111 -17.60 28.61 8.49
C CYS A 111 -16.37 29.39 7.97
N PRO A 112 -15.60 30.03 8.86
CA PRO A 112 -14.40 30.75 8.47
C PRO A 112 -13.41 29.86 7.69
N PRO A 113 -12.63 30.41 6.74
CA PRO A 113 -11.74 29.61 5.87
C PRO A 113 -10.72 28.74 6.62
N ASN A 114 -10.28 29.15 7.81
CA ASN A 114 -9.39 28.36 8.65
C ASN A 114 -10.06 27.11 9.23
N ILE A 115 -11.38 27.14 9.46
CA ILE A 115 -12.16 25.99 9.89
C ILE A 115 -12.40 25.04 8.72
N GLU A 116 -12.74 25.56 7.54
CA GLU A 116 -12.86 24.73 6.31
C GLU A 116 -11.54 24.02 6.00
N LEU A 117 -10.41 24.72 6.09
CA LEU A 117 -9.08 24.13 5.93
C LEU A 117 -8.80 23.04 6.97
N PHE A 118 -9.20 23.26 8.23
CA PHE A 118 -9.04 22.26 9.28
C PHE A 118 -9.88 21.01 9.02
N VAL A 119 -11.15 21.16 8.62
CA VAL A 119 -12.03 20.04 8.22
C VAL A 119 -11.47 19.30 7.02
N TRP A 120 -10.95 20.01 6.02
CA TRP A 120 -10.27 19.40 4.88
C TRP A 120 -9.07 18.53 5.34
N GLN A 121 -8.23 19.07 6.23
CA GLN A 121 -7.11 18.32 6.81
C GLN A 121 -7.58 17.09 7.59
N LEU A 122 -8.67 17.20 8.35
CA LEU A 122 -9.25 16.09 9.10
C LEU A 122 -9.71 14.96 8.20
N LEU A 123 -10.47 15.28 7.15
CA LEU A 123 -10.99 14.29 6.21
C LEU A 123 -9.87 13.56 5.45
N HIS A 124 -8.75 14.25 5.20
CA HIS A 124 -7.55 13.63 4.63
C HIS A 124 -6.65 12.94 5.66
N GLY A 125 -7.00 12.97 6.95
CA GLY A 125 -6.20 12.43 8.04
C GLY A 125 -4.84 13.14 8.21
N ARG A 126 -4.73 14.42 7.81
CA ARG A 126 -3.49 15.20 7.75
C ARG A 126 -3.29 16.17 8.91
N VAL A 127 -4.06 16.03 9.99
CA VAL A 127 -3.84 16.83 11.20
C VAL A 127 -2.61 16.31 11.93
N LEU A 128 -1.76 17.25 12.39
CA LEU A 128 -0.47 16.97 13.02
C LEU A 128 -0.62 16.48 14.47
N VAL A 129 -1.18 15.29 14.63
CA VAL A 129 -1.18 14.55 15.90
C VAL A 129 0.10 13.72 16.05
N ARG A 130 0.48 13.33 17.27
CA ARG A 130 1.72 12.52 17.49
C ARG A 130 1.76 11.25 16.65
N GLU A 131 0.62 10.58 16.45
CA GLU A 131 0.56 9.41 15.57
C GLU A 131 1.03 9.74 14.14
N MET A 132 0.56 10.87 13.57
CA MET A 132 0.97 11.32 12.25
C MET A 132 2.44 11.74 12.21
N LEU A 133 2.92 12.47 13.23
CA LEU A 133 4.33 12.85 13.34
C LEU A 133 5.25 11.63 13.40
N SER A 134 4.86 10.60 14.15
CA SER A 134 5.58 9.33 14.22
C SER A 134 5.64 8.62 12.87
N ARG A 135 4.53 8.59 12.12
CA ARG A 135 4.48 8.02 10.75
C ARG A 135 5.39 8.79 9.78
N LEU A 136 5.57 10.09 9.99
CA LEU A 136 6.47 10.94 9.21
C LEU A 136 7.94 10.85 9.68
N GLY A 137 8.25 10.07 10.72
CA GLY A 137 9.59 9.99 11.29
C GLY A 137 10.04 11.26 12.02
N ILE A 138 9.12 12.16 12.35
CA ILE A 138 9.40 13.38 13.10
C ILE A 138 9.40 13.02 14.59
N PRO A 139 10.46 13.33 15.35
CA PRO A 139 10.51 13.03 16.78
C PRO A 139 9.41 13.78 17.55
N ALA A 140 8.34 13.09 17.94
CA ALA A 140 7.20 13.65 18.66
C ALA A 140 7.32 13.53 20.19
N GLY A 141 8.50 13.18 20.70
CA GLY A 141 8.75 12.81 22.10
C GLY A 141 8.74 11.29 22.31
N ALA A 142 9.24 10.83 23.47
CA ALA A 142 9.37 9.41 23.78
C ALA A 142 8.02 8.68 23.94
N ASN A 143 6.92 9.44 24.08
CA ASN A 143 5.59 8.91 24.34
C ASN A 143 4.60 9.41 23.29
N LEU A 144 3.84 8.46 22.71
CA LEU A 144 2.79 8.73 21.73
C LEU A 144 1.42 8.93 22.39
N GLU A 145 1.34 8.88 23.72
CA GLU A 145 0.13 9.14 24.47
C GLU A 145 -0.40 10.57 24.28
N CYS A 146 -1.72 10.70 24.39
CA CYS A 146 -2.45 11.94 24.36
C CYS A 146 -1.98 12.86 25.49
N PRO A 147 -1.60 14.12 25.20
CA PRO A 147 -1.06 15.04 26.21
C PRO A 147 -2.11 15.48 27.24
N PHE A 148 -3.40 15.28 26.94
CA PHE A 148 -4.50 15.70 27.81
C PHE A 148 -4.94 14.60 28.78
N CYS A 149 -5.22 13.39 28.27
CA CYS A 149 -5.73 12.30 29.10
C CYS A 149 -4.64 11.32 29.56
N GLN A 150 -3.53 11.21 28.83
CA GLN A 150 -2.45 10.24 29.09
C GLN A 150 -2.88 8.76 29.15
N ASP A 151 -4.12 8.45 28.74
CA ASP A 151 -4.68 7.09 28.83
C ASP A 151 -4.59 6.33 27.49
N ASN A 152 -4.55 7.05 26.36
CA ASN A 152 -4.56 6.48 25.01
C ASN A 152 -3.56 7.22 24.10
N GLY A 153 -3.19 6.59 22.98
CA GLY A 153 -2.39 7.23 21.93
C GLY A 153 -3.06 8.48 21.34
N GLU A 154 -2.26 9.47 20.98
CA GLU A 154 -2.72 10.72 20.36
C GLU A 154 -3.03 10.51 18.87
N SER A 155 -4.28 10.13 18.59
CA SER A 155 -4.85 10.08 17.24
C SER A 155 -5.87 11.21 17.02
N ILE A 156 -6.24 11.44 15.75
CA ILE A 156 -7.28 12.42 15.38
C ILE A 156 -8.61 12.05 16.04
N ASP A 157 -9.02 10.79 15.92
CA ASP A 157 -10.27 10.28 16.50
C ASP A 157 -10.25 10.39 18.01
N HIS A 158 -9.11 10.10 18.64
CA HIS A 158 -8.98 10.22 20.08
C HIS A 158 -9.15 11.67 20.52
N ILE A 159 -8.38 12.61 19.96
CA ILE A 159 -8.44 14.03 20.33
C ILE A 159 -9.84 14.61 20.13
N LEU A 160 -10.49 14.32 19.00
CA LEU A 160 -11.73 14.99 18.63
C LEU A 160 -12.98 14.32 19.20
N LEU A 161 -13.00 12.99 19.32
CA LEU A 161 -14.23 12.25 19.60
C LEU A 161 -14.20 11.49 20.93
N GLN A 162 -13.02 11.09 21.42
CA GLN A 162 -12.92 10.13 22.55
C GLN A 162 -12.23 10.69 23.79
N CYS A 163 -11.46 11.77 23.66
CA CYS A 163 -10.68 12.34 24.76
C CYS A 163 -11.59 13.07 25.73
N ARG A 164 -11.84 12.45 26.90
CA ARG A 164 -12.70 13.00 27.95
C ARG A 164 -12.28 14.40 28.43
N GLN A 165 -10.98 14.67 28.48
CA GLN A 165 -10.45 15.96 28.93
C GLN A 165 -10.61 17.08 27.89
N ILE A 166 -10.69 16.71 26.60
CA ILE A 166 -10.96 17.68 25.54
C ILE A 166 -12.46 17.97 25.45
N TRP A 167 -13.32 16.98 25.68
CA TRP A 167 -14.78 17.17 25.77
C TRP A 167 -15.22 18.18 26.83
N THR A 168 -14.40 18.45 27.85
CA THR A 168 -14.71 19.51 28.82
C THR A 168 -14.38 20.94 28.33
N LEU A 169 -13.62 21.06 27.23
CA LEU A 169 -13.24 22.34 26.63
C LEU A 169 -14.14 22.76 25.45
N TRP A 170 -14.77 21.79 24.79
CA TRP A 170 -15.78 22.01 23.76
C TRP A 170 -17.09 22.51 24.35
#